data_AF-A0A946D6G2-F1
#
_entry.id   AF-A0A946D6G2-F1
#
_cell.length_a   1.000
_cell.length_b   1.000
_cell.length_c   1.000
_cell.angle_alpha   90.00
_cell.angle_beta   90.00
_cell.angle_gamma   90.00
#
_symmetry.space_group_name_H-M   'P 1'
#
loop_
_entity.id
_entity.type
_entity.pdbx_description
1 polymer ?
#
loop_
_entity_poly.entity_id
_entity_poly.type
_entity_poly.pdbx_seq_one_letter_code
_entity_poly.pdbx_strand_id
1 'polypeptide(L)' 'MTEIQTERTNMARPLFVIIAALLLAACLQGQPTWYEERCLRLGFAKGSKVFNDCVERDLRWIKDNDRRFRGEGGQ' A
#
# COMPACT_ATOMS: atom_id res chain seq x y z
N MET A 1 4.18 50.38 -9.87
CA MET A 1 4.28 49.17 -10.74
C MET A 1 4.89 48.03 -9.93
N THR A 2 4.22 47.62 -8.84
CA THR A 2 4.76 46.69 -7.82
C THR A 2 3.71 45.73 -7.24
N GLU A 3 2.43 45.87 -7.59
CA GLU A 3 1.35 45.07 -6.95
C GLU A 3 1.06 43.72 -7.64
N ILE A 4 1.54 43.48 -8.86
CA ILE A 4 1.22 42.23 -9.60
C ILE A 4 2.09 41.04 -9.14
N GLN A 5 3.19 41.27 -8.42
CA GLN A 5 4.11 40.19 -8.01
C GLN A 5 3.66 39.43 -6.74
N THR A 6 2.81 40.02 -5.90
CA THR A 6 2.42 39.43 -4.60
C THR A 6 1.34 38.35 -4.72
N GLU A 7 0.55 38.35 -5.80
CA GLU A 7 -0.47 37.31 -6.02
C GLU A 7 0.12 35.97 -6.50
N ARG A 8 1.25 35.99 -7.22
CA ARG A 8 1.87 34.75 -7.73
C ARG A 8 2.49 33.88 -6.64
N THR A 9 2.98 34.48 -5.55
CA THR A 9 3.55 33.74 -4.40
C THR A 9 2.49 33.15 -3.48
N ASN A 10 1.30 33.76 -3.40
CA ASN A 10 0.20 33.29 -2.55
C ASN A 10 -0.51 32.04 -3.10
N MET A 11 -0.45 31.79 -4.41
CA MET A 11 -1.02 30.61 -5.07
C MET A 11 -0.07 29.40 -5.07
N ALA A 12 1.23 29.61 -4.89
CA ALA A 12 2.21 28.53 -4.84
C ALA A 12 2.06 27.69 -3.56
N ARG A 13 1.80 28.33 -2.41
CA ARG A 13 1.64 27.65 -1.11
C ARG A 13 0.48 26.65 -1.07
N PRO A 14 -0.76 26.99 -1.48
CA PRO A 14 -1.84 26.00 -1.52
C PRO A 14 -1.59 24.91 -2.55
N LEU A 15 -0.94 25.22 -3.68
CA LEU A 15 -0.57 24.21 -4.68
C LEU A 15 0.38 23.16 -4.11
N PHE A 16 1.42 23.57 -3.36
CA PHE A 16 2.33 22.63 -2.71
C PHE A 16 1.64 21.74 -1.69
N VAL A 17 0.69 22.29 -0.93
CA VAL A 17 -0.10 21.51 0.05
C VAL A 17 -0.97 20.46 -0.66
N ILE A 18 -1.60 20.83 -1.78
CA ILE A 18 -2.41 19.89 -2.58
C ILE A 18 -1.53 18.78 -3.16
N ILE A 19 -0.37 19.12 -3.73
CA ILE A 19 0.56 18.14 -4.28
C ILE A 19 1.06 17.19 -3.18
N ALA A 20 1.41 17.72 -2.01
CA ALA A 20 1.83 16.91 -0.87
C ALA A 20 0.71 15.97 -0.38
N ALA A 21 -0.53 16.44 -0.35
CA ALA A 21 -1.68 15.61 0.01
C ALA A 21 -1.94 14.49 -1.01
N LEU A 22 -1.80 14.77 -2.31
CA LEU A 22 -1.93 13.77 -3.37
C LEU A 22 -0.82 12.71 -3.32
N LEU A 23 0.43 13.13 -3.05
CA LEU A 23 1.56 12.20 -2.87
C LEU A 23 1.36 11.31 -1.62
N LEU A 24 0.90 11.89 -0.52
CA LEU A 24 0.55 11.12 0.68
C LEU A 24 -0.59 10.13 0.40
N ALA A 25 -1.63 10.55 -0.33
CA ALA A 25 -2.72 9.66 -0.73
C ALA A 25 -2.24 8.52 -1.64
N ALA A 26 -1.29 8.77 -2.55
CA ALA A 26 -0.67 7.75 -3.38
C ALA A 26 0.18 6.77 -2.56
N CYS A 27 0.88 7.23 -1.52
CA CYS A 27 1.58 6.34 -0.58
C CYS A 27 0.62 5.53 0.29
N LEU A 28 -0.55 6.08 0.62
CA LEU A 28 -1.61 5.41 1.41
C LEU A 28 -2.42 4.41 0.58
N GLN A 29 -2.45 4.56 -0.75
CA GLN A 29 -2.92 3.53 -1.68
C GLN A 29 -1.86 2.42 -1.75
N GLY A 30 -1.71 1.69 -0.64
CA GLY A 30 -0.80 0.56 -0.52
C GLY A 30 -1.00 -0.37 -1.72
N GLN A 31 0.09 -0.57 -2.47
CA GLN A 31 0.11 -1.57 -3.53
C GLN A 31 -0.32 -2.91 -2.92
N PRO A 32 -1.17 -3.68 -3.61
CA PRO A 32 -1.57 -4.98 -3.13
C PRO A 32 -0.31 -5.81 -2.88
N THR A 33 -0.26 -6.46 -1.73
CA THR A 33 0.86 -7.34 -1.42
C THR A 33 0.86 -8.53 -2.38
N TRP A 34 2.01 -9.21 -2.53
CA TRP A 34 2.12 -10.36 -3.44
C TRP A 34 1.02 -11.42 -3.22
N TYR A 35 0.67 -11.71 -1.97
CA TYR A 35 -0.36 -12.70 -1.65
C TYR A 35 -1.78 -12.19 -1.97
N GLU A 36 -2.06 -10.90 -1.79
CA GLU A 36 -3.31 -10.29 -2.25
C GLU A 36 -3.42 -10.33 -3.77
N GLU A 37 -2.37 -9.94 -4.50
CA GLU A 37 -2.34 -10.02 -5.97
C GLU A 37 -2.53 -11.44 -6.48
N ARG A 38 -1.94 -12.43 -5.83
CA ARG A 38 -2.11 -13.85 -6.18
C ARG A 38 -3.57 -14.26 -6.00
N CYS A 39 -4.19 -13.93 -4.87
CA CYS A 39 -5.59 -14.23 -4.61
C CYS A 39 -6.54 -13.50 -5.57
N LEU A 40 -6.22 -12.26 -5.97
CA LEU A 40 -6.97 -11.54 -7.02
C LEU A 40 -6.84 -12.21 -8.39
N ARG A 41 -5.64 -12.67 -8.77
CA ARG A 41 -5.41 -13.41 -10.03
C ARG A 41 -6.12 -14.76 -10.09
N LEU A 42 -6.39 -15.37 -8.95
CA LEU A 42 -7.24 -16.56 -8.85
C LEU A 42 -8.74 -16.26 -9.03
N GLY A 43 -9.12 -14.99 -9.17
CA GLY A 43 -10.50 -14.55 -9.38
C GLY A 43 -11.30 -14.37 -8.09
N PHE A 44 -10.65 -14.37 -6.91
CA PHE A 44 -11.35 -14.10 -5.66
C PHE A 44 -11.63 -12.61 -5.49
N ALA A 45 -12.88 -12.25 -5.24
CA ALA A 45 -13.27 -10.86 -5.01
C ALA A 45 -12.62 -10.33 -3.72
N LYS A 46 -11.95 -9.17 -3.82
CA LYS A 46 -11.30 -8.52 -2.67
C LYS A 46 -12.30 -8.34 -1.52
N GLY A 47 -11.91 -8.74 -0.31
CA GLY A 47 -12.75 -8.66 0.88
C GLY A 47 -13.81 -9.76 1.03
N SER A 48 -13.96 -10.66 0.05
CA SER A 48 -14.79 -11.86 0.22
C SER A 48 -14.16 -12.82 1.23
N LYS A 49 -14.98 -13.70 1.82
CA LYS A 49 -14.49 -14.75 2.73
C LYS A 49 -13.40 -15.61 2.08
N VAL A 50 -13.62 -16.04 0.84
CA VAL A 50 -12.68 -16.90 0.09
C VAL A 50 -11.36 -16.17 -0.18
N PHE A 51 -11.41 -14.87 -0.48
CA PHE A 51 -10.21 -14.05 -0.62
C PHE A 51 -9.42 -13.96 0.68
N ASN A 52 -10.10 -13.69 1.80
CA ASN A 52 -9.44 -13.60 3.11
C ASN A 52 -8.82 -14.95 3.53
N ASP A 53 -9.55 -16.05 3.31
CA ASP A 53 -9.04 -17.41 3.56
C ASP A 53 -7.80 -17.74 2.70
N CYS A 54 -7.77 -17.25 1.44
CA CYS A 54 -6.62 -17.38 0.55
C CYS A 54 -5.40 -16.60 1.06
N VAL A 55 -5.60 -15.35 1.47
CA VAL A 55 -4.55 -14.49 2.03
C VAL A 55 -3.98 -15.07 3.32
N GLU A 56 -4.84 -15.53 4.24
CA GLU A 56 -4.40 -16.10 5.51
C GLU A 56 -3.55 -17.36 5.32
N ARG A 57 -3.92 -18.21 4.35
CA ARG A 57 -3.14 -19.40 3.99
C ARG A 57 -1.74 -19.04 3.53
N ASP A 58 -1.62 -18.01 2.69
CA ASP A 58 -0.32 -17.57 2.17
C ASP A 58 0.55 -16.96 3.27
N LEU A 59 -0.04 -16.14 4.14
CA LEU A 59 0.65 -15.62 5.32
C LEU A 59 1.18 -16.73 6.22
N ARG A 60 0.38 -17.78 6.43
CA ARG A 60 0.79 -18.95 7.23
C ARG A 60 1.95 -19.69 6.57
N TRP A 61 1.90 -19.91 5.27
CA TRP A 61 2.99 -20.54 4.52
C TRP A 61 4.30 -19.74 4.61
N ILE A 62 4.24 -18.41 4.48
CA ILE A 62 5.41 -17.53 4.64
C ILE A 62 5.99 -17.66 6.04
N LYS A 63 5.14 -17.57 7.07
CA LYS A 63 5.56 -17.66 8.48
C LYS A 63 6.18 -19.03 8.78
N ASP A 64 5.58 -20.10 8.28
CA ASP A 64 6.11 -21.45 8.46
C ASP A 64 7.46 -21.63 7.77
N ASN A 65 7.64 -21.05 6.58
CA ASN A 65 8.93 -21.05 5.89
C ASN A 65 9.99 -20.23 6.64
N ASP A 66 9.66 -19.02 7.09
CA ASP A 66 10.58 -18.18 7.86
C ASP A 66 11.05 -18.91 9.13
N ARG A 67 10.13 -19.58 9.86
CA ARG A 67 10.47 -20.43 11.00
C ARG A 67 11.42 -21.57 10.63
N ARG A 68 11.19 -22.25 9.50
CA ARG A 68 12.08 -23.33 9.01
C ARG A 68 13.48 -22.80 8.65
N PHE A 69 13.55 -21.66 7.97
CA PHE A 69 14.82 -21.03 7.60
C PHE A 69 15.62 -20.54 8.81
N ARG A 70 14.94 -20.03 9.86
CA ARG A 70 15.59 -19.62 11.11
C ARG A 70 16.08 -20.79 11.98
N GLY A 71 15.83 -22.03 11.57
CA GLY A 71 16.24 -23.22 12.32
C GLY A 71 15.39 -23.48 13.58
N GLU A 72 14.36 -22.69 13.83
CA GLU A 72 13.43 -22.84 14.97
C GLU A 72 12.45 -24.02 14.79
N GLY A 73 12.60 -24.77 13.70
CA GLY A 73 11.88 -26.02 13.42
C GLY A 73 12.64 -27.29 13.78
N GLY A 74 13.82 -27.18 14.42
CA GLY A 74 14.61 -28.32 14.89
C GLY A 74 14.03 -28.92 16.17
N GLN A 75 13.22 -29.96 16.01
CA GLN A 75 13.23 -31.11 16.92
C GLN A 75 14.29 -32.10 16.44
#